data_AF-A0A558ARZ8-F1
#
_entry.id   AF-A0A558ARZ8-F1
#
_cell.length_a   1.000
_cell.length_b   1.000
_cell.length_c   1.000
_cell.angle_alpha   90.00
_cell.angle_beta   90.00
_cell.angle_gamma   90.00
#
_symmetry.space_group_name_H-M   'P 1'
#
loop_
_entity.id
_entity.type
_entity.pdbx_description
1 polymer ?
#
loop_
_entity_poly.entity_id
_entity_poly.type
_entity_poly.pdbx_seq_one_letter_code
_entity_poly.pdbx_strand_id
1 'polypeptide(L)'
;MKREIIAELKQELHRMEVASQPHEFEKHLYAMERLLGLLKSSAGDIPAASAPAAGTSAGQSLSEQDRMMLEQMGGRPVQNRGAQEPLTKETLRTDDGFGNGESLFDF
;
A
#
# COMPACT_ATOMS: atom_id res chain seq x y z
N MET A 1 2.90 -14.76 -18.67
CA MET A 1 3.29 -14.78 -17.24
C MET A 1 4.77 -15.06 -16.97
N LYS A 2 5.29 -16.30 -16.78
CA LYS A 2 6.72 -16.47 -16.39
C LYS A 2 7.73 -15.82 -17.37
N ARG A 3 7.51 -15.97 -18.68
CA ARG A 3 8.36 -15.35 -19.72
C ARG A 3 8.31 -13.82 -19.72
N GLU A 4 7.17 -13.27 -19.34
CA GLU A 4 6.90 -11.83 -19.29
C GLU A 4 7.56 -11.19 -18.08
N ILE A 5 7.43 -11.81 -16.90
CA ILE A 5 8.15 -11.42 -15.68
C ILE A 5 9.67 -11.45 -15.91
N ILE A 6 10.18 -12.45 -16.63
CA ILE A 6 11.61 -12.53 -16.98
C ILE A 6 12.03 -11.41 -17.93
N ALA A 7 11.18 -11.03 -18.89
CA ALA A 7 11.48 -9.93 -19.81
C ALA A 7 11.54 -8.58 -19.05
N GLU A 8 10.60 -8.37 -18.13
CA GLU A 8 10.54 -7.18 -17.29
C GLU A 8 11.72 -7.09 -16.32
N LEU A 9 12.14 -8.22 -15.73
CA LEU A 9 13.37 -8.30 -14.92
C LEU A 9 14.61 -7.86 -15.69
N LYS A 10 14.75 -8.25 -16.96
CA LYS A 10 15.88 -7.81 -17.80
C LYS A 10 15.84 -6.30 -18.05
N GLN A 11 14.65 -5.75 -18.25
CA GLN A 11 14.47 -4.32 -18.46
C GLN A 11 14.78 -3.51 -17.20
N GLU A 12 14.33 -3.96 -16.03
CA GLU A 12 14.66 -3.33 -14.75
C GLU A 12 16.17 -3.39 -14.46
N LEU A 13 16.83 -4.50 -14.79
CA LEU A 13 18.27 -4.62 -14.61
C LEU A 13 19.04 -3.60 -15.47
N HIS A 14 18.61 -3.40 -16.72
CA HIS A 14 19.17 -2.36 -17.58
C HIS A 14 18.86 -0.94 -17.09
N ARG A 15 17.64 -0.68 -16.62
CA ARG A 15 17.28 0.62 -16.02
C ARG A 15 18.12 0.93 -14.80
N MET A 16 18.39 -0.06 -13.95
CA MET A 16 19.23 0.06 -12.77
C MET A 16 20.70 0.32 -13.13
N GLU A 17 21.21 -0.27 -14.21
CA GLU A 17 22.57 -0.02 -14.72
C GLU A 17 22.75 1.42 -15.22
N VAL A 18 21.72 1.98 -15.86
CA VAL A 18 21.75 3.33 -16.44
C VAL A 18 21.30 4.40 -15.42
N ALA A 19 20.72 3.99 -14.29
CA ALA A 19 20.28 4.90 -13.23
C ALA A 19 21.46 5.70 -12.68
N SER A 20 21.34 7.02 -12.76
CA SER A 20 22.40 7.94 -12.33
C SER A 20 22.20 8.43 -10.89
N GLN A 21 20.96 8.34 -10.38
CA GLN A 21 20.58 8.85 -9.07
C GLN A 21 20.32 7.71 -8.07
N PRO A 22 20.78 7.82 -6.81
CA PRO A 22 20.60 6.76 -5.81
C PRO A 22 19.15 6.34 -5.60
N HIS A 23 18.22 7.29 -5.60
CA HIS A 23 16.81 6.99 -5.37
C HIS A 23 16.12 6.33 -6.57
N GLU A 24 16.66 6.48 -7.79
CA GLU A 24 16.18 5.76 -8.98
C GLU A 24 16.64 4.30 -8.90
N PHE A 25 17.90 4.08 -8.53
CA PHE A 25 18.45 2.76 -8.27
C PHE A 25 17.62 1.99 -7.23
N GLU A 26 17.26 2.62 -6.10
CA GLU A 26 16.43 2.00 -5.06
C GLU A 26 15.04 1.60 -5.57
N LYS A 27 14.42 2.42 -6.43
CA LYS A 27 13.12 2.08 -7.06
C LYS A 27 13.24 0.85 -7.97
N HIS A 28 14.28 0.80 -8.81
CA HIS A 28 14.53 -0.33 -9.71
C HIS A 28 14.85 -1.61 -8.94
N LEU A 29 15.63 -1.51 -7.85
CA LEU A 29 15.93 -2.63 -6.96
C LEU A 29 14.65 -3.21 -6.34
N TYR A 30 13.77 -2.34 -5.83
CA TYR A 30 12.48 -2.75 -5.27
C TYR A 30 11.58 -3.43 -6.31
N ALA A 31 11.53 -2.90 -7.54
CA ALA A 31 10.77 -3.49 -8.63
C ALA A 31 11.26 -4.92 -8.95
N MET A 32 12.59 -5.11 -9.02
CA MET A 32 13.16 -6.45 -9.23
C MET A 32 12.82 -7.42 -8.10
N GLU A 33 12.91 -6.99 -6.84
CA GLU A 33 12.57 -7.83 -5.67
C GLU A 33 11.12 -8.32 -5.76
N ARG A 34 10.17 -7.45 -6.14
CA ARG A 34 8.77 -7.80 -6.36
C ARG A 34 8.60 -8.81 -7.51
N LEU A 35 9.24 -8.57 -8.66
CA LEU A 35 9.17 -9.47 -9.82
C LEU A 35 9.76 -10.86 -9.49
N LEU A 36 10.86 -10.91 -8.74
CA LEU A 36 11.45 -12.15 -8.21
C LEU A 36 10.49 -12.88 -7.26
N GLY A 37 9.83 -12.14 -6.37
CA GLY A 37 8.79 -12.67 -5.49
C GLY A 37 7.65 -13.33 -6.27
N LEU A 38 7.12 -12.64 -7.28
CA LEU A 38 6.06 -13.17 -8.15
C LEU A 38 6.51 -14.41 -8.94
N LEU A 39 7.74 -14.41 -9.45
CA LEU A 39 8.30 -15.56 -10.18
C LEU A 39 8.45 -16.78 -9.27
N LYS A 40 8.89 -16.57 -8.03
CA LYS A 40 9.06 -17.61 -7.01
C LYS A 40 7.71 -18.16 -6.54
N SER A 41 6.72 -17.29 -6.30
CA SER A 41 5.34 -17.70 -5.99
C SER A 41 4.66 -18.45 -7.16
N SER A 42 5.03 -18.15 -8.40
CA SER A 42 4.54 -18.87 -9.59
C SER A 42 5.18 -20.27 -9.77
N ALA A 43 6.23 -20.60 -9.02
CA ALA A 43 6.94 -21.88 -9.14
C ALA A 43 6.45 -22.96 -8.17
N GLY A 44 5.70 -22.62 -7.13
CA GLY A 44 5.10 -23.60 -6.21
C GLY A 44 4.61 -22.95 -4.93
N ASP A 45 3.43 -23.38 -4.47
CA ASP A 45 2.76 -23.01 -3.23
C ASP A 45 3.72 -22.91 -2.03
N ILE A 46 4.08 -21.69 -1.66
CA ILE A 46 4.44 -21.34 -0.29
C ILE A 46 3.81 -19.97 -0.05
N PRO A 47 2.98 -19.79 1.00
CA PRO A 47 2.47 -18.47 1.35
C PRO A 47 3.68 -17.59 1.63
N ALA A 48 3.96 -16.68 0.70
CA ALA A 48 4.99 -15.68 0.87
C ALA A 48 4.61 -14.92 2.14
N ALA A 49 5.45 -15.06 3.16
CA ALA A 49 5.36 -14.26 4.38
C ALA A 49 5.11 -12.82 3.95
N SER A 50 3.97 -12.30 4.39
CA SER A 50 3.59 -10.92 4.26
C SER A 50 4.82 -10.08 4.54
N ALA A 51 5.23 -9.24 3.58
CA ALA A 51 5.89 -8.01 3.96
C ALA A 51 5.08 -7.41 5.13
N PRO A 52 5.70 -6.74 6.11
CA PRO A 52 4.92 -5.96 7.04
C PRO A 52 4.22 -4.89 6.21
N ALA A 53 2.98 -5.18 5.80
CA ALA A 53 1.98 -4.16 5.68
C ALA A 53 2.09 -3.39 6.99
N ALA A 54 2.27 -2.07 6.89
CA ALA A 54 1.91 -1.19 7.99
C ALA A 54 0.56 -1.69 8.50
N GLY A 55 0.61 -2.31 9.67
CA GLY A 55 -0.41 -3.24 10.13
C GLY A 55 -1.70 -2.49 10.41
N THR A 56 -2.59 -2.44 9.44
CA THR A 56 -4.02 -2.51 9.74
C THR A 56 -4.27 -3.98 10.10
N SER A 57 -3.95 -4.35 11.34
CA SER A 57 -4.31 -5.64 11.91
C SER A 57 -5.81 -5.66 12.13
N ALA A 58 -6.56 -6.06 11.10
CA ALA A 58 -7.89 -6.60 11.28
C ALA A 58 -7.76 -7.85 12.19
N GLY A 59 -8.04 -7.66 13.49
CA GLY A 59 -8.15 -8.76 14.46
C GLY A 59 -7.24 -8.71 15.68
N GLN A 60 -6.41 -7.67 15.88
CA GLN A 60 -5.72 -7.49 17.16
C GLN A 60 -6.52 -6.52 18.03
N SER A 61 -7.08 -7.01 19.14
CA SER A 61 -7.55 -6.15 20.21
C SER A 61 -6.37 -5.27 20.64
N LEU A 62 -6.47 -3.96 20.40
CA LEU A 62 -5.46 -2.97 20.81
C LEU A 62 -5.07 -3.21 22.27
N SER A 63 -3.77 -3.27 22.55
CA SER A 63 -3.27 -3.33 23.92
C SER A 63 -3.70 -2.06 24.68
N GLU A 64 -3.79 -2.14 26.00
CA GLU A 64 -4.12 -0.98 26.84
C GLU A 64 -3.16 0.18 26.62
N GLN A 65 -1.88 -0.12 26.36
CA GLN A 65 -0.86 0.87 26.05
C GLN A 65 -1.12 1.59 24.72
N ASP A 66 -1.58 0.85 23.69
CA ASP A 66 -1.90 1.43 22.38
C ASP A 66 -3.13 2.34 22.46
N ARG A 67 -4.10 1.99 23.30
CA ARG A 67 -5.28 2.82 23.57
C ARG A 67 -4.92 4.15 24.20
N MET A 68 -4.06 4.16 25.21
CA MET A 68 -3.61 5.39 25.86
C MET A 68 -2.80 6.29 24.92
N MET A 69 -1.94 5.71 24.08
CA MET A 69 -1.20 6.49 23.09
C MET A 69 -2.13 7.14 22.06
N LEU A 70 -3.13 6.38 21.59
CA LEU A 70 -4.12 6.88 20.64
C LEU A 70 -4.93 8.06 21.21
N GLU A 71 -5.33 7.97 22.48
CA GLU A 71 -6.02 9.06 23.18
C GLU A 71 -5.14 10.31 23.34
N GLN A 72 -3.86 10.15 23.68
CA GLN A 72 -2.92 11.28 23.76
C GLN A 72 -2.71 11.96 22.39
N MET A 73 -2.86 11.22 21.30
CA MET A 73 -2.79 11.76 19.94
C MET A 73 -4.15 12.29 19.44
N GLY A 74 -5.18 12.31 20.29
CA GLY A 74 -6.52 12.80 19.97
C GLY A 74 -7.41 11.82 19.20
N GLY A 75 -6.96 10.58 19.00
CA GLY A 75 -7.76 9.51 18.41
C GLY A 75 -8.65 8.81 19.45
N ARG A 76 -9.84 8.36 19.04
CA ARG A 76 -10.77 7.62 19.91
C ARG A 76 -10.75 6.13 19.57
N PRO A 77 -10.58 5.22 20.55
CA PRO A 77 -10.62 3.79 20.26
C PRO A 77 -12.05 3.39 19.88
N VAL A 78 -12.22 2.87 18.66
CA VAL A 78 -13.52 2.42 18.14
C VAL A 78 -13.93 1.13 18.84
N GLN A 79 -14.79 1.23 19.86
CA GLN A 79 -15.54 0.07 20.35
C GLN A 79 -16.76 -0.14 19.47
N ASN A 80 -16.84 -1.34 18.91
CA ASN A 80 -17.91 -1.82 18.06
C ASN A 80 -19.26 -1.62 18.75
N ARG A 81 -20.00 -0.57 18.35
CA ARG A 81 -21.41 -0.37 18.70
C ARG A 81 -22.15 -0.16 17.40
N GLY A 82 -22.91 -1.18 17.00
CA GLY A 82 -23.82 -1.08 15.88
C GLY A 82 -24.79 0.07 16.11
N ALA A 83 -24.73 1.07 15.23
CA ALA A 83 -25.79 2.02 14.95
C ALA A 83 -25.44 2.69 13.63
N GLN A 84 -26.28 2.47 12.62
CA GLN A 84 -26.28 3.28 11.41
C GLN A 84 -26.56 4.74 11.82
N GLU A 85 -25.67 5.65 11.45
CA GLU A 85 -25.99 7.08 11.32
C GLU A 85 -25.23 7.67 10.14
N PRO A 86 -25.83 8.65 9.45
CA PRO A 86 -25.56 8.93 8.05
C PRO A 86 -24.15 9.47 7.87
N LEU A 87 -23.51 8.98 6.82
CA LEU A 87 -22.27 9.48 6.24
C LEU A 87 -22.39 10.99 6.03
N THR A 88 -21.99 11.80 7.02
CA THR A 88 -21.72 13.21 6.81
C THR A 88 -20.52 13.23 5.89
N LYS A 89 -20.78 13.42 4.60
CA LYS A 89 -19.78 13.65 3.57
C LYS A 89 -18.95 14.86 3.99
N GLU A 90 -17.87 14.60 4.70
CA GLU A 90 -16.85 15.58 5.01
C GLU A 90 -16.14 15.89 3.69
N THR A 91 -16.71 16.87 2.98
CA THR A 91 -16.23 17.32 1.68
C THR A 91 -15.06 18.27 1.94
N LEU A 92 -13.84 17.74 1.86
CA LEU A 92 -12.63 18.54 1.77
C LEU A 92 -12.65 19.27 0.41
N ARG A 93 -13.21 20.48 0.41
CA ARG A 93 -13.19 21.37 -0.74
C ARG A 93 -11.81 22.03 -0.82
N THR A 94 -11.03 21.67 -1.82
CA THR A 94 -9.76 22.32 -2.12
C THR A 94 -10.01 23.63 -2.88
N ASP A 95 -9.15 24.64 -2.65
CA ASP A 95 -9.24 26.00 -3.22
C ASP A 95 -9.00 26.06 -4.74
N ASP A 96 -8.52 24.95 -5.32
CA ASP A 96 -8.31 24.78 -6.76
C ASP A 96 -9.57 24.28 -7.51
N GLY A 97 -10.68 24.08 -6.80
CA GLY A 97 -11.94 23.60 -7.38
C GLY A 97 -11.95 22.11 -7.73
N PHE A 98 -10.88 21.36 -7.45
CA PHE A 98 -10.79 19.92 -7.70
C PHE A 98 -11.16 19.12 -6.44
N GLY A 99 -12.42 19.20 -6.05
CA GLY A 99 -12.98 18.40 -4.97
C GLY A 99 -14.42 18.05 -5.27
N ASN A 100 -14.63 16.79 -5.70
CA ASN A 100 -15.85 15.96 -5.61
C ASN A 100 -15.99 15.00 -6.81
N GLY A 101 -15.16 13.96 -6.88
CA GLY A 101 -15.58 12.61 -7.33
C GLY A 101 -16.24 12.38 -8.70
N GLU A 102 -16.39 13.36 -9.59
CA GLU A 102 -16.65 13.08 -11.01
C GLU A 102 -15.31 12.70 -11.65
N SER A 103 -15.14 11.39 -11.84
CA SER A 103 -13.92 10.82 -12.42
C SER A 103 -13.66 11.42 -13.80
N LEU A 104 -12.52 12.09 -13.97
CA LEU A 104 -12.02 12.58 -15.27
C LEU A 104 -11.54 11.42 -16.19
N PHE A 105 -11.60 10.18 -15.69
CA PHE A 105 -11.27 8.96 -16.42
C PHE A 105 -12.56 8.16 -16.70
N ASP A 106 -13.53 8.79 -17.35
CA ASP A 106 -14.60 8.08 -18.05
C ASP A 106 -14.16 7.92 -19.50
N PHE A 107 -13.58 6.77 -19.82
CA PHE A 107 -13.15 6.35 -21.17
C PHE A 107 -13.89 5.08 -21.57
#